data_AF-A0A3D1Q8N9-F1
#
_entry.id   AF-A0A3D1Q8N9-F1
#
_cell.length_a   1.000
_cell.length_b   1.000
_cell.length_c   1.000
_cell.angle_alpha   90.00
_cell.angle_beta   90.00
_cell.angle_gamma   90.00
#
_symmetry.space_group_name_H-M   'P 1'
#
loop_
_entity.id
_entity.type
_entity.pdbx_description
1 polymer ?
#
loop_
_entity_poly.entity_id
_entity_poly.type
_entity_poly.pdbx_seq_one_letter_code
_entity_poly.pdbx_strand_id
1 'polypeptide(L)'
;MLIRHLRDYQWENIAVLPYKEEGHHYKRITKQILSEELADIPCQLRYFEIAPEGYSTLEHHEHAHLVIIFRGAGEALVGDKVFPVQEKDVITIPAHTWHQFRASQGTPFGFLCLVNVERDKPVLPSPEDMERLRRDPDVAAFIRS
;
A
#
# COMPACT_ATOMS: atom_id res chain seq x y z
N MET A 1 -11.74 6.54 21.79
CA MET A 1 -12.81 6.64 20.78
C MET A 1 -12.99 5.26 20.15
N LEU A 2 -14.23 4.81 19.94
CA LEU A 2 -14.53 3.55 19.24
C LEU A 2 -15.01 3.89 17.83
N ILE A 3 -14.42 3.27 16.81
CA ILE A 3 -14.91 3.34 15.43
C ILE A 3 -15.51 1.97 15.10
N ARG A 4 -16.81 1.92 14.80
CA ARG A 4 -17.48 0.66 14.48
C ARG A 4 -17.20 0.28 13.04
N HIS A 5 -16.70 -0.94 12.84
CA HIS A 5 -16.72 -1.56 11.52
C HIS A 5 -18.17 -1.75 11.07
N LEU A 6 -18.43 -1.46 9.81
CA LEU A 6 -19.71 -1.64 9.15
C LEU A 6 -19.65 -2.94 8.31
N ARG A 7 -20.00 -2.86 7.03
CA ARG A 7 -19.87 -3.94 6.05
C ARG A 7 -18.87 -3.53 4.98
N ASP A 8 -18.39 -4.50 4.21
CA ASP A 8 -17.50 -4.28 3.06
C ASP A 8 -16.26 -3.44 3.40
N TYR A 9 -15.67 -3.67 4.58
CA TYR A 9 -14.44 -3.01 5.02
C TYR A 9 -14.58 -1.48 5.04
N GLN A 10 -15.73 -1.00 5.52
CA GLN A 10 -15.99 0.40 5.82
C GLN A 10 -16.24 0.58 7.31
N TRP A 11 -16.06 1.81 7.78
CA TRP A 11 -16.19 2.17 9.18
C TRP A 11 -17.09 3.39 9.37
N GLU A 12 -17.82 3.41 10.49
CA GLU A 12 -18.71 4.50 10.86
C GLU A 12 -17.94 5.83 10.92
N ASN A 13 -18.47 6.86 10.24
CA ASN A 13 -17.89 8.20 10.16
C ASN A 13 -16.49 8.29 9.51
N ILE A 14 -16.05 7.26 8.77
CA ILE A 14 -14.81 7.29 8.00
C ILE A 14 -15.12 7.35 6.50
N ALA A 15 -14.61 8.39 5.83
CA ALA A 15 -14.80 8.55 4.40
C ALA A 15 -13.91 7.60 3.59
N VAL A 16 -14.47 7.02 2.53
CA VAL A 16 -13.70 6.32 1.49
C VAL A 16 -13.18 7.38 0.51
N LEU A 17 -11.87 7.59 0.54
CA LEU A 17 -11.18 8.62 -0.24
C LEU A 17 -10.52 8.02 -1.49
N PRO A 18 -10.39 8.78 -2.59
CA PRO A 18 -9.46 8.42 -3.65
C PRO A 18 -8.03 8.35 -3.11
N TYR A 19 -7.19 7.49 -3.72
CA TYR A 19 -5.82 7.26 -3.24
C TYR A 19 -4.92 8.49 -3.30
N LYS A 20 -4.92 9.19 -4.45
CA LYS A 20 -4.23 10.47 -4.69
C LYS A 20 -5.16 11.35 -5.53
N GLU A 21 -4.98 12.67 -5.47
CA GLU A 21 -5.82 13.63 -6.24
C GLU A 21 -5.47 13.63 -7.74
N GLU A 22 -4.20 13.36 -8.08
CA GLU A 22 -3.69 13.36 -9.45
C GLU A 22 -2.71 12.19 -9.68
N GLY A 23 -2.46 11.85 -10.95
CA GLY A 23 -1.47 10.85 -11.38
C GLY A 23 -2.06 9.56 -11.96
N HIS A 24 -1.24 8.84 -12.73
CA HIS A 24 -1.61 7.59 -13.42
C HIS A 24 -0.81 6.36 -12.95
N HIS A 25 0.06 6.54 -11.94
CA HIS A 25 0.98 5.50 -11.44
C HIS A 25 0.34 4.49 -10.48
N TYR A 26 -0.97 4.51 -10.34
CA TYR A 26 -1.75 3.61 -9.51
C TYR A 26 -3.07 3.33 -10.21
N LYS A 27 -3.74 2.26 -9.80
CA LYS A 27 -4.99 1.84 -10.45
C LYS A 27 -5.96 1.27 -9.43
N ARG A 28 -7.19 1.79 -9.44
CA ARG A 28 -8.34 1.27 -8.69
C ARG A 28 -8.07 1.05 -7.19
N ILE A 29 -7.45 2.04 -6.57
CA ILE A 29 -7.11 2.02 -5.14
C ILE A 29 -7.84 3.15 -4.41
N THR A 30 -8.35 2.84 -3.22
CA THR A 30 -8.99 3.79 -2.29
C THR A 30 -8.24 3.80 -0.95
N LYS A 31 -8.51 4.82 -0.13
CA LYS A 31 -7.90 5.02 1.18
C LYS A 31 -8.96 5.42 2.20
N GLN A 32 -8.87 4.86 3.40
CA GLN A 32 -9.62 5.28 4.59
C GLN A 32 -8.61 5.56 5.71
N ILE A 33 -8.70 6.69 6.38
CA ILE A 33 -7.83 7.01 7.52
C ILE A 33 -8.58 6.60 8.79
N LEU A 34 -8.08 5.57 9.49
CA LEU A 34 -8.74 4.98 10.65
C LEU A 34 -8.32 5.64 11.96
N SER A 35 -7.07 6.09 12.02
CA SER A 35 -6.56 6.91 13.12
C SER A 35 -5.61 7.94 12.55
N GLU A 36 -5.83 9.19 12.92
CA GLU A 36 -4.84 10.25 12.82
C GLU A 36 -3.85 10.16 14.00
N GLU A 37 -2.97 11.16 14.10
CA GLU A 37 -2.07 11.35 15.23
C GLU A 37 -2.83 11.37 16.58
N LEU A 38 -2.26 10.69 17.57
CA LEU A 38 -2.64 10.85 18.97
C LEU A 38 -1.44 11.43 19.73
N ALA A 39 -1.69 12.12 20.85
CA ALA A 39 -0.65 12.85 21.60
C ALA A 39 0.64 12.04 21.86
N ASP A 40 0.50 10.75 22.19
CA ASP A 40 1.62 9.86 22.50
C ASP A 40 1.86 8.78 21.42
N ILE A 41 1.13 8.85 20.29
CA ILE A 41 1.24 7.92 19.17
C ILE A 41 1.39 8.73 17.88
N PRO A 42 2.64 9.03 17.45
CA PRO A 42 2.93 9.89 16.29
C PRO A 42 2.73 9.16 14.95
N CYS A 43 1.74 8.27 14.88
CA CYS A 43 1.49 7.39 13.75
C CYS A 43 0.08 7.57 13.21
N GLN A 44 -0.05 7.44 11.89
CA GLN A 44 -1.31 7.39 11.18
C GLN A 44 -1.61 5.94 10.77
N LEU A 45 -2.78 5.43 11.14
CA LEU A 45 -3.26 4.11 10.71
C LEU A 45 -4.27 4.29 9.57
N ARG A 46 -4.00 3.64 8.44
CA ARG A 46 -4.84 3.72 7.24
C ARG A 46 -5.24 2.34 6.79
N TYR A 47 -6.40 2.25 6.15
CA TYR A 47 -6.80 1.11 5.34
C TYR A 47 -6.75 1.50 3.87
N PHE A 48 -6.13 0.67 3.06
CA PHE A 48 -6.16 0.77 1.60
C PHE A 48 -6.89 -0.42 1.02
N GLU A 49 -7.65 -0.18 -0.05
CA GLU A 49 -8.29 -1.25 -0.81
C GLU A 49 -8.03 -1.07 -2.29
N ILE A 50 -7.59 -2.15 -2.92
CA ILE A 50 -7.30 -2.25 -4.33
C ILE A 50 -8.34 -3.17 -4.96
N ALA A 51 -9.14 -2.65 -5.88
CA ALA A 51 -10.10 -3.47 -6.63
C ALA A 51 -9.36 -4.43 -7.59
N PRO A 52 -10.02 -5.48 -8.11
CA PRO A 52 -9.40 -6.43 -9.03
C PRO A 52 -8.65 -5.76 -10.18
N GLU A 53 -7.47 -6.28 -10.51
CA GLU A 53 -6.55 -5.78 -11.54
C GLU A 53 -5.99 -4.36 -11.26
N GLY A 54 -6.12 -3.90 -10.01
CA GLY A 54 -5.55 -2.66 -9.50
C GLY A 54 -4.17 -2.84 -8.88
N TYR A 55 -3.51 -1.71 -8.60
CA TYR A 55 -2.19 -1.67 -7.99
C TYR A 55 -1.92 -0.33 -7.30
N SER A 56 -1.09 -0.35 -6.25
CA SER A 56 -0.55 0.87 -5.63
C SER A 56 0.55 1.48 -6.50
N THR A 57 0.98 2.70 -6.19
CA THR A 57 2.18 3.28 -6.80
C THR A 57 3.41 2.43 -6.47
N LEU A 58 4.28 2.22 -7.46
CA LEU A 58 5.65 1.78 -7.24
C LEU A 58 6.45 2.98 -6.78
N GLU A 59 6.84 2.99 -5.51
CA GLU A 59 7.54 4.11 -4.88
C GLU A 59 8.54 3.62 -3.82
N HIS A 60 9.40 4.53 -3.38
CA HIS A 60 10.22 4.39 -2.18
C HIS A 60 10.33 5.75 -1.47
N HIS A 61 10.72 5.74 -0.20
CA HIS A 61 10.85 6.93 0.65
C HIS A 61 11.59 6.55 1.94
N GLU A 62 12.02 7.53 2.72
CA GLU A 62 12.77 7.33 3.97
C GLU A 62 11.92 6.67 5.07
N HIS A 63 10.65 7.09 5.22
CA HIS A 63 9.79 6.48 6.25
C HIS A 63 9.48 5.00 5.96
N ALA A 64 9.44 4.19 7.01
CA ALA A 64 9.07 2.77 6.93
C ALA A 64 7.55 2.58 6.94
N HIS A 65 7.08 1.43 6.45
CA HIS A 65 5.71 0.97 6.64
C HIS A 65 5.66 -0.30 7.49
N LEU A 66 4.64 -0.38 8.34
CA LEU A 66 4.15 -1.64 8.91
C LEU A 66 2.77 -1.93 8.31
N VAL A 67 2.68 -3.03 7.57
CA VAL A 67 1.49 -3.42 6.80
C VAL A 67 0.94 -4.74 7.32
N ILE A 68 -0.38 -4.83 7.45
CA ILE A 68 -1.08 -6.07 7.74
C ILE A 68 -2.11 -6.29 6.64
N ILE A 69 -2.02 -7.41 5.94
CA ILE A 69 -3.03 -7.76 4.95
C ILE A 69 -4.35 -8.06 5.67
N PHE A 70 -5.41 -7.40 5.24
CA PHE A 70 -6.67 -7.36 6.00
C PHE A 70 -7.87 -7.87 5.19
N ARG A 71 -7.77 -7.86 3.85
CA ARG A 71 -8.81 -8.38 2.94
C ARG A 71 -8.19 -9.14 1.78
N GLY A 72 -8.64 -10.37 1.58
CA GLY A 72 -8.31 -11.20 0.43
C GLY A 72 -6.83 -11.57 0.32
N ALA A 73 -6.38 -11.78 -0.91
CA ALA A 73 -5.02 -12.14 -1.24
C ALA A 73 -4.55 -11.40 -2.49
N GLY A 74 -3.24 -11.24 -2.62
CA GLY A 74 -2.60 -10.52 -3.70
C GLY A 74 -1.10 -10.77 -3.70
N GLU A 75 -0.36 -9.81 -4.23
CA GLU A 75 1.09 -9.87 -4.29
C GLU A 75 1.70 -8.53 -3.88
N ALA A 76 2.86 -8.57 -3.23
CA ALA A 76 3.60 -7.40 -2.78
C ALA A 76 5.06 -7.48 -3.21
N LEU A 77 5.56 -6.44 -3.87
CA LEU A 77 6.99 -6.20 -4.03
C LEU A 77 7.51 -5.50 -2.76
N VAL A 78 8.59 -6.03 -2.20
CA VAL A 78 9.38 -5.36 -1.15
C VAL A 78 10.86 -5.52 -1.49
N GLY A 79 11.48 -4.42 -1.87
CA GLY A 79 12.86 -4.36 -2.34
C GLY A 79 12.99 -5.00 -3.72
N ASP A 80 13.60 -6.16 -3.76
CA ASP A 80 13.89 -6.95 -4.95
C ASP A 80 13.08 -8.25 -5.02
N LYS A 81 12.13 -8.46 -4.11
CA LYS A 81 11.36 -9.70 -4.01
C LYS A 81 9.86 -9.47 -4.09
N VAL A 82 9.20 -10.35 -4.84
CA VAL A 82 7.75 -10.42 -4.95
C VAL A 82 7.25 -11.55 -4.05
N PHE A 83 6.29 -11.25 -3.20
CA PHE A 83 5.67 -12.20 -2.30
C PHE A 83 4.20 -12.35 -2.62
N PRO A 84 3.67 -13.58 -2.77
CA PRO A 84 2.24 -13.81 -2.61
C PRO A 84 1.87 -13.55 -1.14
N VAL A 85 0.78 -12.84 -0.90
CA VAL A 85 0.35 -12.44 0.44
C VAL A 85 -1.15 -12.63 0.60
N GLN A 86 -1.57 -12.95 1.82
CA GLN A 86 -2.96 -13.22 2.18
C GLN A 86 -3.31 -12.60 3.54
N GLU A 87 -4.60 -12.58 3.88
CA GLU A 87 -5.08 -12.03 5.16
C GLU A 87 -4.25 -12.51 6.36
N LYS A 88 -3.94 -11.56 7.24
CA LYS A 88 -3.16 -11.69 8.48
C LYS A 88 -1.65 -11.78 8.28
N ASP A 89 -1.16 -11.83 7.05
CA ASP A 89 0.27 -11.65 6.80
C ASP A 89 0.70 -10.23 7.21
N VAL A 90 1.91 -10.14 7.78
CA VAL A 90 2.52 -8.89 8.23
C VAL A 90 3.74 -8.61 7.37
N ILE A 91 3.83 -7.38 6.85
CA ILE A 91 4.90 -6.95 5.97
C ILE A 91 5.52 -5.69 6.56
N THR A 92 6.84 -5.73 6.75
CA THR A 92 7.62 -4.55 7.09
C THR A 92 8.34 -4.07 5.85
N ILE A 93 8.19 -2.79 5.53
CA ILE A 93 8.88 -2.15 4.40
C ILE A 93 9.88 -1.15 5.00
N PRO A 94 11.19 -1.46 4.99
CA PRO A 94 12.21 -0.57 5.53
C PRO A 94 12.37 0.73 4.72
N ALA A 95 13.12 1.67 5.28
CA ALA A 95 13.51 2.90 4.61
C ALA A 95 14.12 2.64 3.22
N HIS A 96 13.82 3.51 2.27
CA HIS A 96 14.28 3.52 0.88
C HIS A 96 14.06 2.20 0.11
N THR A 97 13.11 1.39 0.54
CA THR A 97 12.79 0.12 -0.10
C THR A 97 11.71 0.29 -1.15
N TRP A 98 11.97 -0.10 -2.40
CA TRP A 98 10.95 -0.13 -3.45
C TRP A 98 9.80 -1.04 -3.05
N HIS A 99 8.57 -0.56 -3.19
CA HIS A 99 7.41 -1.36 -2.85
C HIS A 99 6.21 -1.05 -3.74
N GLN A 100 5.41 -2.09 -3.98
CA GLN A 100 4.15 -1.99 -4.70
C GLN A 100 3.24 -3.17 -4.33
N PHE A 101 1.95 -2.91 -4.23
CA PHE A 101 0.90 -3.88 -3.92
C PHE A 101 -0.01 -4.11 -5.12
N ARG A 102 -0.38 -5.36 -5.41
CA ARG A 102 -1.23 -5.73 -6.55
C ARG A 102 -2.37 -6.66 -6.14
N ALA A 103 -3.58 -6.34 -6.63
CA ALA A 103 -4.75 -7.20 -6.53
C ALA A 103 -4.79 -8.18 -7.73
N SER A 104 -3.94 -9.20 -7.72
CA SER A 104 -3.71 -10.11 -8.85
C SER A 104 -4.58 -11.36 -8.89
N GLN A 105 -5.44 -11.57 -7.88
CA GLN A 105 -6.27 -12.78 -7.74
C GLN A 105 -7.72 -12.59 -8.23
N GLY A 106 -8.01 -11.52 -8.98
CA GLY A 106 -9.36 -11.22 -9.47
C GLY A 106 -10.36 -10.79 -8.39
N THR A 107 -9.94 -10.67 -7.13
CA THR A 107 -10.74 -10.21 -5.98
C THR A 107 -10.18 -8.91 -5.39
N PRO A 108 -10.99 -8.13 -4.64
CA PRO A 108 -10.47 -7.00 -3.88
C PRO A 108 -9.37 -7.43 -2.91
N PHE A 109 -8.34 -6.61 -2.80
CA PHE A 109 -7.19 -6.81 -1.93
C PHE A 109 -7.01 -5.57 -1.04
N GLY A 110 -7.01 -5.76 0.28
CA GLY A 110 -6.98 -4.65 1.22
C GLY A 110 -6.02 -4.88 2.37
N PHE A 111 -5.43 -3.81 2.88
CA PHE A 111 -4.41 -3.87 3.90
C PHE A 111 -4.44 -2.65 4.82
N LEU A 112 -4.10 -2.88 6.08
CA LEU A 112 -3.79 -1.83 7.05
C LEU A 112 -2.36 -1.38 6.86
N CYS A 113 -2.11 -0.08 6.99
CA CYS A 113 -0.80 0.51 6.82
C CYS A 113 -0.55 1.60 7.86
N LEU A 114 0.42 1.36 8.74
CA LEU A 114 0.89 2.28 9.77
C LEU A 114 2.16 2.98 9.31
N VAL A 115 2.18 4.32 9.44
CA VAL A 115 3.35 5.17 9.18
C VAL A 115 3.40 6.30 10.20
N ASN A 116 4.52 7.01 10.29
CA ASN A 116 4.62 8.26 11.03
C ASN A 116 3.75 9.35 10.39
N VAL A 117 3.21 10.25 11.20
CA VAL A 117 2.43 11.41 10.73
C VAL A 117 3.33 12.38 9.99
N GLU A 118 4.42 12.81 10.62
CA GLU A 118 5.51 13.53 9.98
C GLU A 118 6.38 12.57 9.17
N ARG A 119 6.45 12.78 7.86
CA ARG A 119 7.18 11.91 6.93
C ARG A 119 7.50 12.61 5.62
N ASP A 120 8.50 12.08 4.92
CA ASP A 120 8.90 12.53 3.60
C ASP A 120 7.90 12.15 2.49
N LYS A 121 8.09 12.74 1.31
CA LYS A 121 7.25 12.46 0.14
C LYS A 121 7.76 11.23 -0.60
N PRO A 122 6.87 10.40 -1.18
CA PRO A 122 7.27 9.30 -2.04
C PRO A 122 8.10 9.75 -3.25
N VAL A 123 9.10 8.95 -3.59
CA VAL A 123 9.91 9.07 -4.80
C VAL A 123 9.46 8.01 -5.80
N LEU A 124 9.16 8.45 -7.02
CA LEU A 124 8.81 7.59 -8.14
C LEU A 124 10.09 7.08 -8.83
N PRO A 125 10.05 5.88 -9.44
CA PRO A 125 11.22 5.35 -10.15
C PRO A 125 11.56 6.20 -11.36
N SER A 126 12.83 6.56 -11.49
CA SER A 126 13.37 7.11 -12.73
C SER A 126 13.44 6.03 -13.82
N PRO A 127 13.67 6.39 -15.09
CA PRO A 127 13.92 5.41 -16.15
C PRO A 127 15.08 4.45 -15.82
N GLU A 128 16.13 4.94 -15.16
CA GLU A 128 17.27 4.11 -14.74
C GLU A 128 16.88 3.14 -13.62
N ASP A 129 16.07 3.59 -12.65
CA ASP A 129 15.55 2.71 -11.59
C ASP A 129 14.66 1.61 -12.17
N MET A 130 13.79 1.96 -13.13
CA MET A 130 12.95 0.99 -13.82
C MET A 130 13.79 -0.05 -14.59
N GLU A 131 14.87 0.37 -15.24
CA GLU A 131 15.80 -0.56 -15.91
C GLU A 131 16.46 -1.50 -14.91
N ARG A 132 16.93 -0.97 -13.77
CA ARG A 132 17.55 -1.78 -12.70
C ARG A 132 16.56 -2.78 -12.10
N LEU A 133 15.35 -2.36 -11.77
CA LEU A 133 14.29 -3.23 -11.23
C LEU A 133 13.92 -4.34 -12.19
N ARG A 134 13.89 -4.06 -13.50
CA ARG A 134 13.55 -5.04 -14.55
C ARG A 134 14.64 -6.07 -14.85
N ARG A 135 15.82 -5.96 -14.23
CA ARG A 135 16.88 -6.97 -14.38
C ARG A 135 16.48 -8.29 -13.73
N ASP A 136 15.66 -8.24 -12.67
CA ASP A 136 15.03 -9.42 -12.10
C ASP A 136 13.76 -9.76 -12.91
N PRO A 137 13.65 -10.95 -13.51
CA PRO A 137 12.50 -11.32 -14.33
C PRO A 137 11.17 -11.35 -13.57
N ASP A 138 11.18 -11.74 -12.30
CA ASP A 138 9.96 -11.83 -11.47
C ASP A 138 9.46 -10.42 -11.11
N VAL A 139 10.39 -9.53 -10.74
CA VAL A 139 10.09 -8.11 -10.52
C VAL A 139 9.61 -7.45 -11.82
N ALA A 140 10.26 -7.73 -12.95
CA ALA A 140 9.89 -7.18 -14.26
C ALA A 140 8.46 -7.57 -14.66
N ALA A 141 8.07 -8.83 -14.44
CA ALA A 141 6.72 -9.31 -14.69
C ALA A 141 5.70 -8.70 -13.71
N PHE A 142 6.14 -8.38 -12.49
CA PHE A 142 5.30 -7.89 -11.41
C PHE A 142 4.98 -6.39 -11.50
N ILE A 143 5.96 -5.52 -11.71
CA ILE A 143 5.80 -4.08 -11.50
C ILE A 143 4.86 -3.41 -12.51
N ARG A 144 4.13 -2.37 -12.06
CA ARG A 144 3.25 -1.53 -12.87
C ARG A 144 3.58 -0.05 -12.64
N SER A 145 3.47 0.76 -13.68
CA SER A 145 3.81 2.20 -13.67
C SER A 145 2.73 3.04 -14.33
#